data_AF-A0A4U2Z919-F1
#
_entry.id   AF-A0A4U2Z919-F1
#
_cell.length_a   1.000
_cell.length_b   1.000
_cell.length_c   1.000
_cell.angle_alpha   90.00
_cell.angle_beta   90.00
_cell.angle_gamma   90.00
#
_symmetry.space_group_name_H-M   'P 1'
#
loop_
_entity.id
_entity.type
_entity.pdbx_description
1 polymer ?
#
loop_
_entity_poly.entity_id
_entity_poly.type
_entity_poly.pdbx_seq_one_letter_code
_entity_poly.pdbx_strand_id
1 'polypeptide(L)'
;MKKEKPAASVVTHHILNTTIIFPFFGLLAGYLILKFLGNSLDVTTLRILKDLVSVGFVFLGVKYSLSYINKKYSVANPEKSSKISIIIFGVLATCMWILSILNGFNIIGIVYNTVFFGIVFAIFFAMTKKYFSSLQAPQIPEA
;
A
#
# COMPACT_ATOMS: atom_id res chain seq x y z
N MET A 1 -24.67 14.28 -2.49
CA MET A 1 -24.61 13.11 -3.40
C MET A 1 -23.15 12.79 -3.74
N LYS A 2 -22.76 11.50 -3.76
CA LYS A 2 -21.41 11.10 -4.20
C LYS A 2 -21.29 11.35 -5.70
N LYS A 3 -20.13 11.83 -6.16
CA LYS A 3 -19.87 11.96 -7.61
C LYS A 3 -19.52 10.59 -8.16
N GLU A 4 -20.20 10.16 -9.21
CA GLU A 4 -19.79 8.95 -9.93
C GLU A 4 -18.46 9.19 -10.61
N LYS A 5 -17.55 8.21 -10.48
CA LYS A 5 -16.19 8.31 -11.02
C LYS A 5 -15.85 7.07 -11.86
N PRO A 6 -15.20 7.27 -13.03
CA PRO A 6 -14.71 6.17 -13.84
C PRO A 6 -13.56 5.46 -13.13
N ALA A 7 -13.35 4.19 -13.49
CA ALA A 7 -12.32 3.33 -12.88
C ALA A 7 -10.94 3.98 -12.85
N ALA A 8 -10.51 4.64 -13.93
CA ALA A 8 -9.22 5.33 -13.99
C ALA A 8 -9.08 6.41 -12.90
N SER A 9 -10.11 7.24 -12.67
CA SER A 9 -10.06 8.28 -11.64
C SER A 9 -10.00 7.68 -10.23
N VAL A 10 -10.78 6.61 -9.99
CA VAL A 10 -10.77 5.90 -8.71
C VAL A 10 -9.41 5.28 -8.45
N VAL A 11 -8.81 4.62 -9.44
CA VAL A 11 -7.48 4.01 -9.36
C VAL A 11 -6.42 5.08 -9.11
N THR A 12 -6.43 6.19 -9.84
CA THR A 12 -5.45 7.27 -9.65
C THR A 12 -5.50 7.80 -8.22
N HIS A 13 -6.69 8.09 -7.69
CA HIS A 13 -6.82 8.49 -6.29
C HIS A 13 -6.40 7.38 -5.33
N HIS A 14 -6.73 6.14 -5.64
CA HIS A 14 -6.42 5.02 -4.78
C HIS A 14 -4.90 4.83 -4.62
N ILE A 15 -4.21 4.78 -5.76
CA ILE A 15 -2.75 4.64 -5.84
C ILE A 15 -2.08 5.86 -5.23
N LEU A 16 -2.41 7.08 -5.67
CA LEU A 16 -1.77 8.30 -5.14
C LEU A 16 -1.91 8.42 -3.62
N ASN A 17 -3.11 8.21 -3.06
CA ASN A 17 -3.28 8.31 -1.60
C ASN A 17 -2.51 7.21 -0.86
N THR A 18 -2.44 6.01 -1.43
CA THR A 18 -1.66 4.91 -0.84
C THR A 18 -0.16 5.19 -0.93
N THR A 19 0.32 5.68 -2.09
CA THR A 19 1.73 5.94 -2.39
C THR A 19 2.20 7.33 -1.98
N ILE A 20 1.36 8.21 -1.45
CA ILE A 20 1.81 9.42 -0.75
C ILE A 20 1.96 9.10 0.73
N ILE A 21 0.99 8.38 1.31
CA ILE A 21 1.05 8.03 2.73
C ILE A 21 2.22 7.09 3.01
N PHE A 22 2.46 6.12 2.11
CA PHE A 22 3.52 5.12 2.30
C PHE A 22 4.95 5.70 2.34
N PRO A 23 5.47 6.39 1.31
CA PRO A 23 6.82 6.94 1.35
C PRO A 23 6.92 8.16 2.28
N PHE A 24 5.91 9.03 2.38
CA PHE A 24 6.07 10.24 3.20
C PHE A 24 6.09 9.92 4.70
N PHE A 25 5.12 9.12 5.18
CA PHE A 25 5.11 8.71 6.58
C PHE A 25 6.10 7.56 6.87
N GLY A 26 6.39 6.69 5.91
CA GLY A 26 7.43 5.67 6.05
C GLY A 26 8.84 6.27 6.15
N LEU A 27 9.17 7.28 5.34
CA LEU A 27 10.43 8.02 5.44
C LEU A 27 10.50 8.82 6.74
N LEU A 28 9.40 9.49 7.13
CA LEU A 28 9.34 10.22 8.39
C LEU A 28 9.52 9.29 9.60
N ALA A 29 8.84 8.15 9.60
CA ALA A 29 8.97 7.18 10.68
C ALA A 29 10.35 6.52 10.69
N GLY A 30 10.92 6.22 9.52
CA GLY A 30 12.31 5.78 9.40
C GLY A 30 13.29 6.79 9.98
N TYR A 31 13.12 8.09 9.68
CA TYR A 31 13.92 9.17 10.26
C TYR A 31 13.79 9.23 11.79
N LEU A 32 12.57 9.12 12.34
CA LEU A 32 12.35 9.13 13.78
C LEU A 32 12.99 7.91 14.45
N ILE A 33 12.86 6.71 13.87
CA ILE A 33 13.51 5.48 14.35
C ILE A 33 15.03 5.65 14.37
N LEU A 34 15.63 6.14 13.28
CA LEU A 34 17.07 6.40 13.21
C LEU A 34 17.53 7.45 14.23
N LYS A 35 16.78 8.56 14.36
CA LYS A 35 17.15 9.67 15.25
C LYS A 35 17.10 9.31 16.73
N PHE A 36 16.08 8.56 17.15
CA PHE A 36 15.84 8.26 18.57
C PHE A 36 16.41 6.91 19.01
N LEU A 37 16.53 5.94 18.10
CA LEU A 37 16.91 4.57 18.45
C LEU A 37 18.18 4.09 17.72
N GLY A 38 18.68 4.83 16.74
CA GLY A 38 19.78 4.41 15.87
C GLY A 38 21.12 4.19 16.57
N ASN A 39 21.35 4.83 17.72
CA ASN A 39 22.57 4.63 18.52
C ASN A 39 22.41 3.54 19.59
N SER A 40 21.18 3.09 19.86
CA SER A 40 20.86 2.17 20.95
C SER A 40 20.52 0.75 20.47
N LEU A 41 20.23 0.59 19.18
CA LEU A 41 19.87 -0.68 18.57
C LEU A 41 20.92 -1.08 17.54
N ASP A 42 21.18 -2.39 17.43
CA ASP A 42 21.99 -2.91 16.34
C ASP A 42 21.27 -2.73 14.99
N VAL A 43 22.07 -2.78 13.91
CA VAL A 43 21.60 -2.53 12.54
C VAL A 43 20.49 -3.50 12.12
N THR A 44 20.50 -4.74 12.60
CA THR A 44 19.48 -5.75 12.26
C THR A 44 18.16 -5.40 12.91
N THR A 45 18.16 -5.12 14.21
CA THR A 45 16.96 -4.71 14.94
C THR A 45 16.35 -3.43 14.37
N LEU A 46 17.20 -2.46 14.02
CA LEU A 46 16.77 -1.21 13.41
C LEU A 46 16.08 -1.43 12.05
N ARG A 47 16.59 -2.36 11.24
CA ARG A 47 16.02 -2.73 9.94
C ARG A 47 14.65 -3.39 10.10
N ILE A 48 14.52 -4.35 11.01
CA ILE A 48 13.25 -5.03 11.29
C ILE A 48 12.20 -4.02 11.78
N LEU A 49 12.57 -3.13 12.69
CA LEU A 49 11.68 -2.10 13.21
C LEU A 49 11.18 -1.15 12.11
N LYS A 50 12.08 -0.70 11.24
CA LYS A 50 11.74 0.12 10.07
C LYS A 50 10.73 -0.59 9.17
N ASP A 51 10.90 -1.88 8.93
CA ASP A 51 10.04 -2.64 8.03
C ASP A 51 8.67 -2.90 8.64
N LEU A 52 8.58 -3.23 9.94
CA LEU A 52 7.32 -3.34 10.67
C LEU A 52 6.52 -2.05 10.60
N VAL A 53 7.19 -0.92 10.82
CA VAL A 53 6.56 0.40 10.74
C VAL A 53 6.11 0.72 9.32
N SER A 54 6.95 0.41 8.32
CA SER A 54 6.61 0.58 6.91
C SER A 54 5.37 -0.23 6.51
N VAL A 55 5.29 -1.50 6.93
CA VAL A 55 4.12 -2.37 6.72
C VAL A 55 2.87 -1.80 7.40
N GLY A 56 3.01 -1.30 8.63
CA GLY A 56 1.91 -0.62 9.33
C GLY A 56 1.38 0.61 8.56
N PHE A 57 2.27 1.42 7.99
CA PHE A 57 1.89 2.57 7.17
C PHE A 57 1.25 2.17 5.83
N VAL A 58 1.66 1.06 5.21
CA VAL A 58 0.96 0.51 4.04
C VAL A 58 -0.49 0.20 4.40
N PHE A 59 -0.70 -0.53 5.49
CA PHE A 59 -2.06 -0.88 5.95
C PHE A 59 -2.93 0.36 6.18
N LEU A 60 -2.39 1.36 6.89
CA LEU A 60 -3.09 2.63 7.14
C LEU A 60 -3.35 3.41 5.84
N GLY A 61 -2.37 3.47 4.93
CA GLY A 61 -2.49 4.18 3.65
C GLY A 61 -3.56 3.57 2.76
N VAL A 62 -3.59 2.25 2.63
CA VAL A 62 -4.63 1.54 1.86
C VAL A 62 -6.00 1.76 2.51
N LYS A 63 -6.12 1.59 3.83
CA LYS A 63 -7.37 1.81 4.56
C LYS A 63 -7.90 3.23 4.39
N TYR A 64 -7.04 4.23 4.55
CA TYR A 64 -7.37 5.63 4.38
C TYR A 64 -7.85 5.91 2.95
N SER A 65 -7.11 5.42 1.96
CA SER A 65 -7.41 5.60 0.55
C SER A 65 -8.78 5.03 0.17
N LEU A 66 -9.07 3.80 0.59
CA LEU A 66 -10.37 3.15 0.36
C LEU A 66 -11.51 3.88 1.11
N SER A 67 -11.27 4.31 2.36
CA SER A 67 -12.25 5.11 3.11
C SER A 67 -12.56 6.43 2.43
N TYR A 68 -11.55 7.10 1.85
CA TYR A 68 -11.72 8.34 1.12
C TYR A 68 -12.59 8.14 -0.13
N ILE A 69 -12.32 7.08 -0.90
CA ILE A 69 -13.12 6.71 -2.07
C ILE A 69 -14.56 6.43 -1.65
N ASN A 70 -14.78 5.65 -0.60
CA ASN A 70 -16.14 5.36 -0.12
C ASN A 70 -16.88 6.63 0.30
N LYS A 71 -16.21 7.58 0.98
CA LYS A 71 -16.86 8.82 1.42
C LYS A 71 -17.18 9.78 0.26
N LYS A 72 -16.35 9.83 -0.78
CA LYS A 72 -16.43 10.88 -1.82
C LYS A 72 -17.02 10.42 -3.16
N TYR A 73 -16.85 9.16 -3.53
CA TYR A 73 -17.11 8.67 -4.88
C TYR A 73 -18.12 7.52 -4.92
N SER A 74 -18.93 7.50 -5.98
CA SER A 74 -19.60 6.28 -6.43
C SER A 74 -18.75 5.65 -7.51
N VAL A 75 -18.51 4.33 -7.45
CA VAL A 75 -17.59 3.64 -8.35
C VAL A 75 -18.39 2.95 -9.45
N ALA A 76 -18.29 3.45 -10.68
CA ALA A 76 -19.07 2.95 -11.83
C ALA A 76 -18.75 1.49 -12.21
N ASN A 77 -17.47 1.08 -12.07
CA ASN A 77 -17.04 -0.29 -12.35
C ASN A 77 -16.05 -0.77 -11.28
N PRO A 78 -16.55 -1.34 -10.16
CA PRO A 78 -15.71 -1.77 -9.05
C PRO A 78 -14.72 -2.87 -9.42
N GLU A 79 -15.11 -3.83 -10.25
CA GLU A 79 -14.25 -4.95 -10.64
C GLU A 79 -13.04 -4.48 -11.45
N LYS A 80 -13.29 -3.64 -12.47
CA LYS A 80 -12.22 -3.02 -13.27
C LYS A 80 -11.33 -2.13 -12.42
N SER A 81 -11.90 -1.37 -11.49
CA SER A 81 -11.14 -0.52 -10.56
C SER A 81 -10.20 -1.34 -9.66
N SER A 82 -10.68 -2.47 -9.14
CA SER A 82 -9.88 -3.39 -8.34
C SER A 82 -8.72 -3.98 -9.14
N LYS A 83 -9.00 -4.52 -10.34
CA LYS A 83 -8.00 -5.16 -11.19
C LYS A 83 -6.88 -4.19 -11.58
N ILE A 84 -7.25 -3.01 -12.08
CA ILE A 84 -6.26 -1.99 -12.50
C ILE A 84 -5.45 -1.51 -11.30
N SER A 85 -6.08 -1.27 -10.14
CA SER A 85 -5.36 -0.87 -8.93
C SER A 85 -4.29 -1.88 -8.52
N ILE A 86 -4.64 -3.16 -8.50
CA ILE A 86 -3.72 -4.25 -8.15
C ILE A 86 -2.56 -4.34 -9.15
N ILE A 87 -2.86 -4.25 -10.45
CA ILE A 87 -1.84 -4.30 -11.50
C ILE A 87 -0.86 -3.13 -11.36
N ILE A 88 -1.37 -1.89 -11.26
CA ILE A 88 -0.52 -0.71 -11.14
C ILE A 88 0.34 -0.78 -9.88
N PHE A 89 -0.25 -1.15 -8.74
CA PHE A 89 0.53 -1.29 -7.52
C PHE A 89 1.57 -2.41 -7.61
N GLY A 90 1.26 -3.53 -8.27
CA GLY A 90 2.21 -4.62 -8.52
C GLY A 90 3.39 -4.21 -9.40
N VAL A 91 3.14 -3.41 -10.44
CA VAL A 91 4.20 -2.82 -11.27
C VAL A 91 5.08 -1.90 -10.43
N LEU A 92 4.48 -1.01 -9.62
CA LEU A 92 5.23 -0.11 -8.74
C LEU A 92 6.07 -0.88 -7.70
N ALA A 93 5.51 -1.90 -7.05
CA ALA A 93 6.22 -2.72 -6.09
C ALA A 93 7.39 -3.48 -6.74
N THR A 94 7.19 -4.04 -7.93
CA THR A 94 8.24 -4.71 -8.70
C THR A 94 9.36 -3.73 -9.07
N CYS A 95 9.02 -2.53 -9.54
CA CYS A 95 10.03 -1.50 -9.84
C CYS A 95 10.85 -1.13 -8.60
N MET A 96 10.21 -0.93 -7.46
CA MET A 96 10.89 -0.61 -6.20
C MET A 96 11.78 -1.76 -5.71
N TRP A 97 11.31 -3.00 -5.88
CA TRP A 97 12.12 -4.19 -5.60
C TRP A 97 13.35 -4.28 -6.50
N ILE A 98 13.21 -4.07 -7.82
CA ILE A 98 14.35 -4.06 -8.76
C ILE A 98 15.35 -2.96 -8.37
N LEU A 99 14.89 -1.74 -8.09
CA LEU A 99 15.77 -0.65 -7.64
C LEU A 99 16.52 -1.02 -6.35
N SER A 100 15.87 -1.71 -5.42
CA SER A 100 16.50 -2.19 -4.21
C SER A 100 17.61 -3.22 -4.47
N ILE A 101 17.52 -4.03 -5.53
CA ILE A 101 18.56 -4.99 -5.92
C ILE A 101 19.73 -4.25 -6.60
N LEU A 102 19.41 -3.31 -7.49
CA LEU A 102 20.41 -2.54 -8.24
C LEU A 102 21.27 -1.65 -7.32
N ASN A 103 20.74 -1.24 -6.17
CA ASN A 103 21.47 -0.43 -5.18
C ASN A 103 22.47 -1.23 -4.32
N GLY A 104 22.60 -2.54 -4.53
CA GLY A 104 23.56 -3.38 -3.81
C GLY A 104 23.19 -4.86 -3.91
N PHE A 105 23.86 -5.58 -4.82
CA PHE A 105 23.55 -6.98 -5.07
C PHE A 105 24.01 -7.86 -3.88
N ASN A 106 23.05 -8.46 -3.19
CA ASN A 106 23.27 -9.41 -2.10
C ASN A 106 22.13 -10.43 -2.09
N ILE A 107 22.43 -11.73 -2.23
CA ILE A 107 21.43 -12.81 -2.29
C ILE A 107 20.52 -12.81 -1.06
N ILE A 108 21.09 -12.66 0.15
CA ILE A 108 20.31 -12.60 1.39
C ILE A 108 19.41 -11.36 1.39
N GLY A 109 19.94 -10.24 0.90
CA GLY A 109 19.16 -9.01 0.71
C GLY A 109 18.03 -9.14 -0.30
N ILE A 110 18.24 -9.87 -1.40
CA ILE A 110 17.22 -10.15 -2.42
C ILE A 110 16.08 -10.95 -1.81
N VAL A 111 16.38 -12.04 -1.11
CA VAL A 111 15.36 -12.88 -0.45
C VAL A 111 14.58 -12.05 0.57
N TYR A 112 15.29 -11.30 1.42
CA TYR A 112 14.69 -10.43 2.42
C TYR A 112 13.74 -9.38 1.81
N ASN A 113 14.21 -8.64 0.81
CA ASN A 113 13.41 -7.62 0.14
C ASN A 113 12.22 -8.24 -0.61
N THR A 114 12.39 -9.43 -1.20
CA THR A 114 11.29 -10.16 -1.85
C THR A 114 10.18 -10.48 -0.86
N VAL A 115 10.53 -10.96 0.33
CA VAL A 115 9.55 -11.22 1.41
C VAL A 115 8.86 -9.91 1.83
N PHE A 116 9.62 -8.83 2.04
CA PHE A 116 9.08 -7.53 2.41
C PHE A 116 8.09 -6.99 1.38
N PHE A 117 8.48 -6.89 0.10
CA PHE A 117 7.60 -6.41 -0.96
C PHE A 117 6.41 -7.35 -1.20
N GLY A 118 6.60 -8.65 -1.01
CA GLY A 118 5.52 -9.65 -1.04
C GLY A 118 4.45 -9.40 0.02
N ILE A 119 4.86 -9.12 1.27
CA ILE A 119 3.92 -8.77 2.36
C ILE A 119 3.18 -7.47 2.04
N VAL A 120 3.90 -6.43 1.59
CA VAL A 120 3.30 -5.15 1.19
C VAL A 120 2.26 -5.33 0.08
N PHE A 121 2.59 -6.11 -0.96
CA PHE A 121 1.68 -6.42 -2.05
C PHE A 121 0.47 -7.22 -1.59
N ALA A 122 0.66 -8.23 -0.74
CA ALA A 122 -0.42 -9.07 -0.21
C ALA A 122 -1.45 -8.24 0.59
N ILE A 123 -0.98 -7.32 1.43
CA ILE A 123 -1.85 -6.40 2.19
C ILE A 123 -2.66 -5.54 1.23
N PHE A 124 -2.00 -4.90 0.27
CA PHE A 124 -2.67 -4.07 -0.73
C PHE A 124 -3.73 -4.89 -1.50
N PHE A 125 -3.34 -6.06 -2.01
CA PHE A 125 -4.20 -6.95 -2.76
C PHE A 125 -5.46 -7.32 -1.97
N ALA A 126 -5.29 -7.84 -0.75
CA ALA A 126 -6.39 -8.35 0.05
C ALA A 126 -7.39 -7.25 0.41
N MET A 127 -6.90 -6.09 0.84
CA MET A 127 -7.76 -4.96 1.25
C MET A 127 -8.49 -4.34 0.05
N THR A 128 -7.78 -4.12 -1.05
CA THR A 128 -8.35 -3.54 -2.27
C THR A 128 -9.41 -4.47 -2.86
N LYS A 129 -9.10 -5.77 -2.99
CA LYS A 129 -10.06 -6.76 -3.49
C LYS A 129 -11.28 -6.86 -2.60
N LYS A 130 -11.11 -6.96 -1.28
CA LYS A 130 -12.21 -7.01 -0.31
C LYS A 130 -13.15 -5.82 -0.45
N TYR A 131 -12.59 -4.60 -0.53
CA TYR A 131 -13.38 -3.38 -0.67
C TYR A 131 -14.19 -3.35 -1.96
N PHE A 132 -13.55 -3.52 -3.12
CA PHE A 132 -14.26 -3.42 -4.40
C PHE A 132 -15.24 -4.57 -4.64
N SER A 133 -15.02 -5.75 -4.05
CA SER A 133 -16.02 -6.83 -4.03
C SER A 133 -17.23 -6.47 -3.17
N SER A 134 -17.06 -5.79 -2.03
CA SER A 134 -18.19 -5.36 -1.20
C SER A 134 -19.10 -4.33 -1.87
N LEU A 135 -18.59 -3.55 -2.83
CA LEU A 135 -19.38 -2.62 -3.63
C LEU A 135 -20.23 -3.31 -4.70
N GLN A 136 -19.94 -4.58 -5.03
CA GLN A 136 -20.65 -5.37 -6.04
C GLN A 136 -21.75 -6.26 -5.44
N ALA A 137 -21.68 -6.52 -4.12
CA ALA A 137 -22.73 -7.25 -3.45
C ALA A 137 -24.03 -6.44 -3.49
N PRO A 138 -25.19 -7.06 -3.77
CA PRO A 138 -26.46 -6.37 -3.68
C PRO A 138 -26.60 -5.78 -2.27
N GLN A 139 -26.83 -4.48 -2.19
CA GLN A 139 -27.15 -3.82 -0.92
C GLN A 139 -28.50 -4.37 -0.47
N ILE A 140 -28.50 -5.44 0.33
CA ILE A 140 -29.70 -5.82 1.08
C ILE A 140 -29.95 -4.63 2.02
N PRO A 141 -31.08 -3.92 1.91
CA PRO A 141 -31.40 -2.86 2.85
C PRO A 141 -31.44 -3.50 4.24
N GLU A 142 -30.69 -2.95 5.19
CA GLU A 142 -30.91 -3.27 6.59
C GLU A 142 -32.37 -2.91 6.91
N ALA A 143 -33.15 -3.93 7.28
CA ALA A 143 -34.56 -3.84 7.63
C ALA A 143 -34.75 -3.31 9.06
#